data_AF-A0A6G1KF47-F1
#
_entry.id   AF-A0A6G1KF47-F1
#
_cell.length_a   1.000
_cell.length_b   1.000
_cell.length_c   1.000
_cell.angle_alpha   90.00
_cell.angle_beta   90.00
_cell.angle_gamma   90.00
#
_symmetry.space_group_name_H-M   'P 1'
#
loop_
_entity.id
_entity.type
_entity.pdbx_description
1 polymer ?
#
loop_
_entity_poly.entity_id
_entity_poly.type
_entity_poly.pdbx_seq_one_letter_code
_entity_poly.pdbx_strand_id
1 'polypeptide(L)' 'VGKIKRAHAPLRRIFNILKGKIRSCIDNKDILQIVVKALNNTTGPHRIIPILLIFSAYLRIN' A
#
# COMPACT_ATOMS: atom_id res chain seq x y z
N VAL A 1 17.77 9.43 -0.48
CA VAL A 1 16.92 8.21 -0.62
C VAL A 1 15.73 8.52 -1.53
N GLY A 2 15.61 7.87 -2.69
CA GLY A 2 14.56 8.16 -3.68
C GLY A 2 13.15 7.76 -3.23
N LYS A 3 12.11 8.31 -3.89
CA LYS A 3 10.69 8.05 -3.59
C LYS A 3 10.36 6.54 -3.51
N ILE A 4 10.96 5.74 -4.40
CA ILE A 4 10.81 4.28 -4.44
C ILE A 4 11.33 3.60 -3.16
N LYS A 5 12.53 3.98 -2.70
CA LYS A 5 13.12 3.43 -1.45
C LYS A 5 12.28 3.79 -0.22
N ARG A 6 11.62 4.96 -0.20
CA ARG A 6 10.73 5.37 0.89
C ARG A 6 9.42 4.58 0.92
N ALA A 7 8.87 4.22 -0.23
CA ALA A 7 7.66 3.39 -0.31
C ALA A 7 7.93 1.92 0.05
N HIS A 8 9.14 1.42 -0.20
CA HIS A 8 9.49 0.02 0.03
C HIS A 8 9.48 -0.38 1.52
N ALA A 9 9.95 0.49 2.42
CA ALA A 9 10.01 0.19 3.85
C ALA A 9 8.64 -0.12 4.50
N PRO A 10 7.59 0.72 4.35
CA PRO A 10 6.27 0.41 4.89
C PRO A 10 5.63 -0.81 4.22
N LEU A 11 5.83 -1.00 2.92
CA LEU A 11 5.30 -2.15 2.16
C LEU A 11 5.88 -3.47 2.68
N ARG A 12 7.21 -3.53 2.89
CA ARG A 12 7.89 -4.69 3.47
C ARG A 12 7.43 -4.99 4.89
N ARG A 13 7.20 -3.94 5.70
CA ARG A 13 6.72 -4.10 7.09
C ARG A 13 5.33 -4.71 7.13
N ILE A 14 4.39 -4.19 6.35
CA ILE A 14 3.00 -4.68 6.32
C ILE A 14 2.96 -6.11 5.76
N PHE A 15 3.74 -6.40 4.71
CA PHE A 15 3.87 -7.75 4.15
C PHE A 15 4.32 -8.77 5.20
N ASN A 16 5.37 -8.47 5.97
CA ASN A 16 5.85 -9.38 7.01
C ASN A 16 4.81 -9.60 8.13
N ILE A 17 4.08 -8.55 8.52
CA ILE A 17 3.00 -8.65 9.52
C ILE A 17 1.87 -9.54 9.00
N LEU A 18 1.43 -9.33 7.75
CA LEU A 18 0.35 -10.11 7.14
C LEU A 18 0.75 -11.57 6.94
N LYS A 19 1.98 -11.81 6.46
CA LYS A 19 2.53 -13.16 6.28
C LYS A 19 2.59 -13.93 7.60
N GLY A 20 2.95 -13.26 8.70
CA GLY A 20 2.91 -13.86 10.04
C GLY A 20 1.49 -14.12 10.56
N LYS A 21 0.53 -13.23 10.27
CA LYS A 21 -0.87 -13.36 10.70
C LYS A 21 -1.67 -14.40 9.93
N ILE A 22 -1.46 -14.51 8.62
CA ILE A 22 -2.32 -15.28 7.71
C ILE A 22 -1.91 -16.77 7.63
N ARG A 23 -0.77 -17.17 8.22
CA ARG A 23 -0.30 -18.57 8.34
C ARG A 23 -0.59 -19.44 7.10
N SER A 24 0.32 -19.44 6.12
CA SER A 24 0.45 -20.37 4.97
C SER A 24 -0.78 -20.70 4.08
N CYS A 25 -2.00 -20.26 4.41
CA CYS A 25 -3.20 -20.56 3.63
C CYS A 25 -3.38 -19.66 2.39
N ILE A 26 -2.52 -18.66 2.22
CA ILE A 26 -2.61 -17.67 1.15
C ILE A 26 -1.23 -17.52 0.51
N ASP A 27 -1.19 -17.50 -0.83
CA ASP A 27 0.04 -17.32 -1.59
C ASP A 27 0.67 -15.94 -1.35
N ASN A 28 2.00 -15.84 -1.48
CA ASN A 28 2.71 -14.57 -1.30
C ASN A 28 2.22 -13.48 -2.26
N LYS A 29 1.76 -13.84 -3.47
CA LYS A 29 1.21 -12.90 -4.46
C LYS A 29 -0.09 -12.28 -3.98
N ASP A 30 -0.97 -13.07 -3.38
CA ASP A 30 -2.26 -12.60 -2.86
C ASP A 30 -2.04 -11.73 -1.62
N ILE A 31 -1.10 -12.10 -0.76
CA ILE A 31 -0.67 -11.25 0.36
C ILE A 31 -0.15 -9.90 -0.15
N LEU A 32 0.67 -9.90 -1.20
CA LEU A 32 1.20 -8.66 -1.77
C LEU A 32 0.08 -7.78 -2.36
N GLN A 33 -0.90 -8.37 -3.05
CA GLN A 33 -2.06 -7.64 -3.55
C GLN A 33 -2.87 -6.99 -2.43
N ILE A 34 -3.10 -7.71 -1.33
CA ILE A 34 -3.80 -7.18 -0.15
C ILE A 34 -3.01 -6.03 0.47
N VAL A 35 -1.69 -6.17 0.63
CA VAL A 35 -0.82 -5.12 1.19
C VAL A 35 -0.87 -3.85 0.34
N VAL A 36 -0.76 -3.97 -0.98
CA VAL A 36 -0.80 -2.83 -1.90
C VAL A 36 -2.19 -2.16 -1.86
N LYS A 37 -3.26 -2.94 -1.89
CA LYS A 37 -4.64 -2.42 -1.83
C LYS A 37 -4.92 -1.73 -0.50
N ALA A 38 -4.51 -2.33 0.62
CA ALA A 38 -4.66 -1.75 1.94
C ALA A 38 -3.86 -0.44 2.06
N LEU A 39 -2.60 -0.42 1.60
CA LEU A 39 -1.77 0.78 1.62
C LEU A 39 -2.34 1.92 0.77
N ASN A 40 -2.86 1.60 -0.42
CA ASN A 40 -3.49 2.58 -1.31
C ASN A 40 -4.81 3.15 -0.74
N ASN A 41 -5.48 2.40 0.14
CA ASN A 41 -6.73 2.79 0.77
C ASN A 41 -6.55 3.33 2.20
N THR A 42 -5.36 3.21 2.79
CA THR A 42 -5.10 3.68 4.16
C THR A 42 -4.91 5.19 4.17
N THR A 43 -5.76 5.89 4.91
CA THR A 43 -5.55 7.28 5.32
C THR A 43 -4.43 7.35 6.37
N GLY A 44 -3.31 7.99 6.03
CA GLY A 44 -2.31 8.37 7.03
C GLY A 44 -2.86 9.43 8.01
N PRO A 45 -2.13 9.79 9.09
CA PRO A 45 -2.52 10.86 10.02
C PRO A 45 -2.76 12.23 9.35
N HIS A 46 -2.22 12.43 8.14
CA HIS A 46 -2.50 13.58 7.27
C HIS A 46 -3.69 13.39 6.30
N ARG A 47 -4.50 12.33 6.46
CA ARG A 47 -5.65 11.96 5.60
C ARG A 47 -5.33 11.76 4.12
N ILE A 48 -4.09 11.44 3.80
CA ILE A 48 -3.70 11.19 2.41
C ILE A 48 -4.10 9.76 2.06
N ILE A 49 -5.10 9.61 1.19
CA ILE A 49 -5.42 8.36 0.50
C ILE A 49 -4.71 8.42 -0.84
N PRO A 50 -3.65 7.61 -1.07
CA PRO A 50 -2.90 7.64 -2.32
C PRO A 50 -3.78 7.47 -3.56
N ILE A 51 -4.80 6.60 -3.49
CA ILE A 51 -5.71 6.39 -4.63
C ILE A 51 -6.58 7.61 -4.91
N LEU A 52 -7.05 8.30 -3.87
CA LEU A 52 -7.84 9.52 -4.02
C LEU A 52 -6.99 10.66 -4.56
N LEU A 53 -5.70 10.73 -4.18
CA LEU A 53 -4.75 11.68 -4.74
C LEU A 53 -4.57 11.48 -6.24
N ILE A 54 -4.34 10.24 -6.69
CA ILE A 54 -4.16 9.92 -8.11
C ILE A 54 -5.43 10.26 -8.90
N PHE A 55 -6.61 9.88 -8.40
CA PHE A 55 -7.89 10.23 -9.03
C PHE A 55 -8.12 11.75 -9.06
N SER A 56 -7.83 12.47 -7.97
CA SER A 56 -7.96 13.93 -7.90
C SER A 56 -6.99 14.65 -8.83
N ALA A 57 -5.77 14.13 -9.00
CA ALA A 57 -4.79 14.67 -9.92
C ALA A 57 -5.21 14.42 -11.37
N TYR A 58 -5.72 13.22 -11.68
CA TYR A 58 -6.20 12.87 -13.01
C TYR A 58 -7.43 13.72 -13.42
N LEU A 59 -8.40 13.91 -12.51
CA LEU A 59 -9.56 14.80 -12.76
C LEU A 59 -9.18 16.28 -12.89
N ARG A 60 -8.04 16.71 -12.33
CA ARG A 60 -7.53 18.08 -12.48
C ARG A 60 -6.73 18.28 -13.76
N ILE A 61 -6.31 17.21 -14.42
CA ILE A 61 -5.75 17.25 -15.78
C ILE A 61 -6.97 17.24 -16.72
N ASN A 62 -7.51 18.42 -16.96
CA ASN A 62 -8.47 18.68 -18.03
C ASN A 62 -7.73 18.96 -19.33
#